data_AF-A0A416U8E2-F1
#
_entry.id   AF-A0A416U8E2-F1
#
_cell.length_a   1.000
_cell.length_b   1.000
_cell.length_c   1.000
_cell.angle_alpha   90.00
_cell.angle_beta   90.00
_cell.angle_gamma   90.00
#
_symmetry.space_group_name_H-M   'P 1'
#
loop_
_entity.id
_entity.type
_entity.pdbx_description
1 polymer ?
#
loop_
_entity_poly.entity_id
_entity_poly.type
_entity_poly.pdbx_seq_one_letter_code
_entity_poly.pdbx_strand_id
1 'polypeptide(L)'
;MTEYIERINEHVVILPYTLGTGSKLKKEIYFQPSWIKMIQDNTVSILGWIQYEKVKWLQNNNPEVPGLVYKLAPMDEKMRKLNHVRKLWEGILELTEVRDVFTGEVVAPKAYDVDHFIPWSFVMNDELWNLMPMDSSLNSAKSNKLPKWDPFFERFAENQYLLYGFIHEKPGIHKLFEGCYRDNLHSIWAGRELYCKGNSREQFYNILQKNMQPVYDSARRQGYEVWNRGT
;
A
#
# COMPACT_ATOMS: atom_id res chain seq x y z
N MET A 1 -7.40 20.76 -45.02
CA MET A 1 -7.52 19.84 -43.86
C MET A 1 -8.97 19.77 -43.37
N THR A 2 -9.63 20.90 -43.10
CA THR A 2 -11.05 20.95 -42.69
C THR A 2 -11.99 20.34 -43.73
N GLU A 3 -11.90 20.73 -45.01
CA GLU A 3 -12.72 20.13 -46.10
C GLU A 3 -12.52 18.60 -46.25
N TYR A 4 -11.32 18.09 -45.95
CA TYR A 4 -11.04 16.65 -45.99
C TYR A 4 -11.71 15.91 -44.82
N ILE A 5 -11.70 16.51 -43.63
CA ILE A 5 -12.38 15.98 -42.43
C ILE A 5 -13.89 15.98 -42.63
N GLU A 6 -14.45 17.05 -43.20
CA GLU A 6 -15.88 17.15 -43.53
C GLU A 6 -16.30 16.07 -44.52
N ARG A 7 -15.55 15.89 -45.62
CA ARG A 7 -15.85 14.85 -46.60
C ARG A 7 -15.83 13.44 -46.01
N ILE A 8 -14.91 13.16 -45.09
CA ILE A 8 -14.88 11.87 -44.37
C ILE A 8 -16.10 11.73 -43.45
N ASN A 9 -16.43 12.79 -42.70
CA ASN A 9 -17.55 12.80 -41.77
C ASN A 9 -18.91 12.56 -42.46
N GLU A 10 -19.08 13.10 -43.67
CA GLU A 10 -20.32 13.00 -44.44
C GLU A 10 -20.46 11.69 -45.23
N HIS A 11 -19.37 11.16 -45.77
CA HIS A 11 -19.45 10.09 -46.77
C HIS A 11 -18.78 8.78 -46.38
N VAL A 12 -17.98 8.76 -45.31
CA VAL A 12 -17.22 7.56 -44.92
C VAL A 12 -17.64 7.08 -43.53
N VAL A 13 -17.52 7.92 -42.51
CA VAL A 13 -17.83 7.56 -41.13
C VAL A 13 -18.12 8.82 -40.32
N ILE A 14 -19.12 8.75 -39.44
CA ILE A 14 -19.39 9.83 -38.49
C ILE A 14 -18.20 9.97 -37.54
N LEU A 15 -17.50 11.09 -37.59
CA LEU A 15 -16.35 11.38 -36.73
C LEU A 15 -16.79 11.86 -35.34
N PRO A 16 -15.98 11.70 -34.29
CA PRO A 16 -16.33 12.17 -32.95
C PRO A 16 -16.54 13.69 -32.87
N TYR A 17 -15.78 14.44 -33.66
CA TYR A 17 -15.87 15.88 -33.78
C TYR A 17 -15.46 16.35 -35.17
N THR A 18 -15.91 17.55 -35.53
CA THR A 18 -15.43 18.31 -36.70
C THR A 18 -14.84 19.65 -36.24
N LEU A 19 -14.12 20.32 -37.14
CA LEU A 19 -13.50 21.61 -36.87
C LEU A 19 -14.30 22.71 -37.56
N GLY A 20 -14.47 23.86 -36.89
CA GLY A 20 -15.04 25.05 -37.52
C GLY A 20 -14.05 25.78 -38.43
N THR A 21 -14.52 26.87 -39.03
CA THR A 21 -13.74 27.72 -39.95
C THR A 21 -12.86 28.74 -39.21
N GLY A 22 -13.00 28.85 -37.90
CA GLY A 22 -12.23 29.77 -37.07
C GLY A 22 -10.72 29.46 -37.04
N SER A 23 -9.88 30.50 -37.01
CA SER A 23 -8.43 30.39 -37.12
C SER A 23 -7.69 30.88 -35.88
N LYS A 24 -6.45 30.41 -35.70
CA LYS A 24 -5.57 30.76 -34.57
C LYS A 24 -6.26 30.50 -33.21
N LEU A 25 -6.42 31.54 -32.40
CA LEU A 25 -7.08 31.46 -31.09
C LEU A 25 -8.60 31.29 -31.16
N LYS A 26 -9.20 31.43 -32.36
CA LYS A 26 -10.64 31.24 -32.60
C LYS A 26 -10.96 29.85 -33.16
N LYS A 27 -10.12 28.84 -32.94
CA LYS A 27 -10.41 27.48 -33.41
C LYS A 27 -11.65 26.94 -32.69
N GLU A 28 -12.54 26.35 -33.46
CA GLU A 28 -13.81 25.79 -33.01
C GLU A 28 -13.80 24.28 -33.19
N ILE A 29 -14.42 23.56 -32.25
CA ILE A 29 -14.61 22.11 -32.29
C ILE A 29 -16.10 21.84 -32.07
N TYR A 30 -16.70 21.08 -32.97
CA TYR A 30 -18.11 20.68 -32.89
C TYR A 30 -18.20 19.18 -32.68
N PHE A 31 -18.76 18.76 -31.55
CA PHE A 31 -18.92 17.35 -31.23
C PHE A 31 -20.19 16.77 -31.85
N GLN A 32 -20.08 15.56 -32.39
CA GLN A 32 -21.24 14.88 -32.95
C GLN A 32 -22.16 14.37 -31.83
N PRO A 33 -23.49 14.64 -31.87
CA PRO A 33 -24.41 14.25 -30.81
C PRO A 33 -24.44 12.74 -30.52
N SER A 34 -24.29 11.91 -31.56
CA SER A 34 -24.25 10.44 -31.41
C SER A 34 -23.03 9.97 -30.60
N TRP A 35 -21.88 10.60 -30.79
CA TRP A 35 -20.66 10.32 -30.03
C TRP A 35 -20.75 10.84 -28.61
N ILE A 36 -21.33 12.03 -28.40
CA ILE A 36 -21.62 12.54 -27.04
C ILE A 36 -22.48 11.53 -26.29
N LYS A 37 -23.58 11.08 -26.90
CA LYS A 37 -24.49 10.10 -26.30
C LYS A 37 -23.77 8.78 -25.99
N MET A 38 -22.98 8.25 -26.93
CA MET A 38 -22.21 7.03 -26.70
C MET A 38 -21.25 7.17 -25.52
N ILE A 39 -20.53 8.30 -25.41
CA ILE A 39 -19.62 8.57 -24.29
C ILE A 39 -20.41 8.64 -22.97
N GLN A 40 -21.55 9.33 -22.95
CA GLN A 40 -22.41 9.44 -21.79
C GLN A 40 -22.92 8.07 -21.34
N ASP A 41 -23.48 7.29 -22.27
CA ASP A 41 -24.02 5.95 -22.02
C ASP A 41 -22.93 4.98 -21.51
N ASN A 42 -21.66 5.19 -21.89
CA ASN A 42 -20.52 4.34 -21.53
C ASN A 42 -19.55 5.00 -20.53
N THR A 43 -19.94 6.09 -19.87
CA THR A 43 -19.02 6.92 -19.08
C THR A 43 -18.30 6.13 -17.99
N VAL A 44 -18.99 5.21 -17.30
CA VAL A 44 -18.38 4.37 -16.26
C VAL A 44 -17.23 3.52 -16.81
N SER A 45 -17.45 2.83 -17.93
CA SER A 45 -16.45 1.97 -18.57
C SER A 45 -15.28 2.79 -19.12
N ILE A 46 -15.56 3.92 -19.77
CA ILE A 46 -14.54 4.81 -20.34
C ILE A 46 -13.65 5.38 -19.23
N LEU A 47 -14.24 5.90 -18.15
CA LEU A 47 -13.49 6.42 -17.01
C LEU A 47 -12.69 5.31 -16.32
N GLY A 48 -13.26 4.12 -16.14
CA GLY A 48 -12.55 2.96 -15.62
C GLY A 48 -11.31 2.60 -16.45
N TRP A 49 -11.45 2.59 -17.78
CA TRP A 49 -10.33 2.33 -18.70
C TRP A 49 -9.25 3.43 -18.64
N ILE A 50 -9.64 4.71 -18.64
CA ILE A 50 -8.70 5.83 -18.50
C ILE A 50 -7.89 5.71 -17.20
N GLN A 51 -8.55 5.41 -16.08
CA GLN A 51 -7.86 5.21 -14.81
C GLN A 51 -6.90 4.03 -14.86
N TYR A 52 -7.31 2.91 -15.47
CA TYR A 52 -6.46 1.74 -15.63
C TYR A 52 -5.20 2.02 -16.47
N GLU A 53 -5.32 2.70 -17.62
CA GLU A 53 -4.16 3.07 -18.44
C GLU A 53 -3.25 4.09 -17.73
N LYS A 54 -3.83 5.01 -16.95
CA LYS A 54 -3.06 5.91 -16.09
C LYS A 54 -2.26 5.14 -15.02
N VAL A 55 -2.88 4.16 -14.36
CA VAL A 55 -2.22 3.29 -13.36
C VAL A 55 -1.06 2.51 -14.02
N LYS A 56 -1.30 1.90 -15.18
CA LYS A 56 -0.25 1.20 -15.95
C LYS A 56 0.92 2.11 -16.27
N TRP A 57 0.64 3.29 -16.84
CA TRP A 57 1.68 4.25 -17.21
C TRP A 57 2.49 4.64 -15.98
N LEU A 58 1.84 4.94 -14.86
CA LEU A 58 2.54 5.29 -13.63
C LEU A 58 3.37 4.12 -13.08
N GLN A 59 2.85 2.89 -13.08
CA GLN A 59 3.59 1.71 -12.63
C GLN A 59 4.83 1.46 -13.49
N ASN A 60 4.71 1.60 -14.82
CA ASN A 60 5.84 1.43 -15.75
C ASN A 60 6.95 2.45 -15.51
N ASN A 61 6.59 3.69 -15.12
CA ASN A 61 7.57 4.74 -14.83
C ASN A 61 8.09 4.68 -13.38
N ASN A 62 7.44 3.92 -12.50
CA ASN A 62 7.75 3.85 -11.07
C ASN A 62 7.73 2.38 -10.58
N PRO A 63 8.57 1.50 -11.16
CA PRO A 63 8.49 0.05 -10.89
C PRO A 63 8.75 -0.29 -9.42
N GLU A 64 9.54 0.53 -8.73
CA GLU A 64 9.93 0.36 -7.33
C GLU A 64 8.86 0.83 -6.33
N VAL A 65 7.72 1.34 -6.83
CA VAL A 65 6.66 1.92 -6.00
C VAL A 65 5.51 0.94 -5.83
N PRO A 66 5.30 0.39 -4.63
CA PRO A 66 4.17 -0.49 -4.37
C PRO A 66 2.86 0.31 -4.29
N GLY A 67 1.74 -0.39 -4.55
CA GLY A 67 0.40 0.09 -4.26
C GLY A 67 -0.02 1.35 -5.03
N LEU A 68 0.57 1.59 -6.21
CA LEU A 68 0.44 2.86 -6.91
C LEU A 68 -1.01 3.18 -7.31
N VAL A 69 -1.81 2.16 -7.65
CA VAL A 69 -3.25 2.31 -7.89
C VAL A 69 -3.98 2.94 -6.70
N TYR A 70 -3.59 2.60 -5.48
CA TYR A 70 -4.19 3.11 -4.25
C TYR A 70 -3.76 4.55 -3.94
N LYS A 71 -2.63 5.01 -4.51
CA LYS A 71 -2.14 6.40 -4.36
C LYS A 71 -2.92 7.40 -5.23
N LEU A 72 -3.73 6.91 -6.18
CA LEU A 72 -4.52 7.75 -7.07
C LEU A 72 -5.94 8.00 -6.56
N ALA A 73 -6.43 7.14 -5.67
CA ALA A 73 -7.70 7.35 -5.00
C ALA A 73 -7.52 8.34 -3.83
N PRO A 74 -8.55 9.15 -3.50
CA PRO A 74 -8.56 9.89 -2.25
C PRO A 74 -8.32 8.92 -1.08
N MET A 75 -7.46 9.31 -0.14
CA MET A 75 -7.26 8.52 1.08
C MET A 75 -8.59 8.45 1.86
N ASP A 76 -9.17 7.26 1.94
CA ASP A 76 -10.36 6.96 2.75
C ASP A 76 -9.92 6.17 4.00
N GLU A 77 -10.37 6.58 5.18
CA GLU A 77 -10.13 5.86 6.43
C GLU A 77 -10.58 4.38 6.35
N LYS A 78 -11.58 4.07 5.52
CA LYS A 78 -12.01 2.68 5.26
C LYS A 78 -10.96 1.80 4.61
N MET A 79 -9.89 2.38 4.05
CA MET A 79 -8.77 1.63 3.49
C MET A 79 -7.93 0.95 4.56
N ARG A 80 -7.96 1.44 5.82
CA ARG A 80 -7.23 0.80 6.92
C ARG A 80 -8.00 -0.41 7.46
N LYS A 81 -7.39 -1.58 7.45
CA LYS A 81 -7.94 -2.87 7.92
C LYS A 81 -7.10 -3.46 9.06
N LEU A 82 -6.91 -2.69 10.12
CA LEU A 82 -6.06 -3.08 11.27
C LEU A 82 -6.76 -3.92 12.34
N ASN A 83 -8.09 -4.13 12.26
CA ASN A 83 -8.85 -4.79 13.32
C ASN A 83 -8.39 -6.23 13.61
N HIS A 84 -8.09 -7.01 12.56
CA HIS A 84 -7.60 -8.38 12.74
C HIS A 84 -6.18 -8.40 13.32
N VAL A 85 -5.32 -7.51 12.83
CA VAL A 85 -3.95 -7.35 13.34
C VAL A 85 -3.93 -6.91 14.80
N ARG A 86 -4.81 -5.98 15.19
CA ARG A 86 -4.95 -5.54 16.59
C ARG A 86 -5.33 -6.71 17.49
N LYS A 87 -6.36 -7.48 17.12
CA LYS A 87 -6.77 -8.69 17.87
C LYS A 87 -5.67 -9.74 17.97
N LEU A 88 -4.91 -9.94 16.90
CA LEU A 88 -3.78 -10.86 16.88
C LEU A 88 -2.72 -10.43 17.91
N TRP A 89 -2.30 -9.16 17.88
CA TRP A 89 -1.33 -8.63 18.84
C TRP A 89 -1.85 -8.55 20.28
N GLU A 90 -3.15 -8.28 20.48
CA GLU A 90 -3.79 -8.37 21.81
C GLU A 90 -3.63 -9.78 22.38
N GLY A 91 -3.91 -10.82 21.58
CA GLY A 91 -3.71 -12.20 21.99
C GLY A 91 -2.25 -12.53 22.33
N ILE A 92 -1.28 -11.93 21.65
CA ILE A 92 0.14 -12.08 21.99
C ILE A 92 0.49 -11.37 23.31
N LEU A 93 0.03 -10.13 23.49
CA LEU A 93 0.28 -9.33 24.69
C LEU A 93 -0.33 -9.94 25.96
N GLU A 94 -1.38 -10.75 25.83
CA GLU A 94 -1.96 -11.53 26.94
C GLU A 94 -1.08 -12.73 27.35
N LEU A 95 -0.19 -13.19 26.47
CA LEU A 95 0.63 -14.39 26.67
C LEU A 95 2.08 -14.08 27.03
N THR A 96 2.60 -12.94 26.60
CA THR A 96 4.00 -12.56 26.81
C THR A 96 4.19 -11.04 26.77
N GLU A 97 5.29 -10.59 27.34
CA GLU A 97 5.76 -9.22 27.14
C GLU A 97 6.24 -9.02 25.69
N VAL A 98 5.85 -7.89 25.11
CA VAL A 98 6.35 -7.40 23.82
C VAL A 98 7.04 -6.06 24.08
N ARG A 99 8.25 -5.87 23.57
CA ARG A 99 9.02 -4.63 23.76
C ARG A 99 8.77 -3.68 22.61
N ASP A 100 8.57 -2.40 22.93
CA ASP A 100 8.51 -1.34 21.93
C ASP A 100 9.87 -1.22 21.25
N VAL A 101 9.88 -1.26 19.91
CA VAL A 101 11.13 -1.34 19.13
C VAL A 101 12.04 -0.13 19.35
N PHE A 102 11.46 1.04 19.67
CA PHE A 102 12.21 2.28 19.75
C PHE A 102 12.72 2.60 21.15
N THR A 103 11.95 2.25 22.17
CA THR A 103 12.33 2.48 23.58
C THR A 103 12.97 1.26 24.23
N GLY A 104 12.62 0.06 23.79
CA GLY A 104 12.93 -1.19 24.50
C GLY A 104 12.06 -1.44 25.73
N GLU A 105 11.15 -0.52 26.08
CA GLU A 105 10.21 -0.66 27.18
C GLU A 105 9.10 -1.65 26.82
N VAL A 106 8.45 -2.22 27.84
CA VAL A 106 7.32 -3.14 27.63
C VAL A 106 6.12 -2.35 27.10
N VAL A 107 5.52 -2.84 26.01
CA VAL A 107 4.28 -2.27 25.47
C VAL A 107 3.15 -2.51 26.46
N ALA A 108 2.51 -1.44 26.90
CA ALA A 108 1.38 -1.52 27.82
C ALA A 108 0.16 -2.15 27.11
N PRO A 109 -0.40 -3.25 27.64
CA PRO A 109 -1.63 -3.82 27.10
C PRO A 109 -2.75 -2.77 27.07
N LYS A 110 -3.52 -2.73 25.98
CA LYS A 110 -4.63 -1.79 25.75
C LYS A 110 -4.26 -0.30 25.63
N ALA A 111 -2.99 0.07 25.79
CA ALA A 111 -2.49 1.44 25.65
C ALA A 111 -1.37 1.47 24.59
N TYR A 112 -1.71 1.04 23.37
CA TYR A 112 -0.79 0.98 22.24
C TYR A 112 -1.52 1.16 20.90
N ASP A 113 -0.75 1.51 19.87
CA ASP A 113 -1.18 1.49 18.48
C ASP A 113 -0.47 0.41 17.68
N VAL A 114 -1.14 -0.07 16.63
CA VAL A 114 -0.46 -0.88 15.60
C VAL A 114 0.13 0.09 14.58
N ASP A 115 1.46 0.21 14.55
CA ASP A 115 2.19 1.07 13.62
C ASP A 115 2.90 0.26 12.52
N HIS A 116 3.16 0.94 11.41
CA HIS A 116 3.93 0.44 10.28
C HIS A 116 5.42 0.76 10.43
N PHE A 117 6.28 -0.24 10.28
CA PHE A 117 7.74 0.00 10.24
C PHE A 117 8.13 0.87 9.04
N ILE A 118 7.71 0.47 7.84
CA ILE A 118 7.77 1.28 6.62
C ILE A 118 6.44 2.05 6.48
N PRO A 119 6.44 3.38 6.36
CA PRO A 119 5.21 4.20 6.38
C PRO A 119 4.09 3.67 5.49
N TRP A 120 2.87 3.63 6.03
CA TRP A 120 1.69 3.20 5.28
C TRP A 120 1.47 4.03 4.01
N SER A 121 1.76 5.33 4.04
CA SER A 121 1.67 6.20 2.87
C SER A 121 2.59 5.78 1.71
N PHE A 122 3.60 4.96 2.02
CA PHE A 122 4.48 4.36 1.01
C PHE A 122 3.95 3.03 0.50
N VAL A 123 3.64 2.10 1.41
CA VAL A 123 3.24 0.71 1.09
C VAL A 123 1.79 0.62 0.59
N MET A 124 0.93 1.50 1.10
CA MET A 124 -0.51 1.62 0.82
C MET A 124 -1.32 0.35 1.11
N ASN A 125 -0.81 -0.54 1.98
CA ASN A 125 -1.49 -1.75 2.43
C ASN A 125 -1.10 -2.01 3.89
N ASP A 126 -2.04 -2.55 4.68
CA ASP A 126 -1.80 -2.97 6.06
C ASP A 126 -1.25 -4.42 6.08
N GLU A 127 -0.09 -4.63 5.46
CA GLU A 127 0.57 -5.93 5.43
C GLU A 127 1.13 -6.31 6.81
N LEU A 128 0.78 -7.50 7.32
CA LEU A 128 1.13 -7.96 8.66
C LEU A 128 2.65 -7.95 8.92
N TRP A 129 3.45 -8.30 7.91
CA TRP A 129 4.91 -8.31 8.00
C TRP A 129 5.52 -6.93 8.26
N ASN A 130 4.75 -5.86 8.11
CA ASN A 130 5.15 -4.47 8.34
C ASN A 130 4.54 -3.86 9.60
N LEU A 131 3.74 -4.61 10.38
CA LEU A 131 2.89 -4.09 11.44
C LEU A 131 3.28 -4.61 12.83
N MET A 132 3.41 -3.73 13.81
CA MET A 132 3.70 -4.11 15.20
C MET A 132 3.03 -3.18 16.23
N PRO A 133 2.91 -3.60 17.50
CA PRO A 133 2.53 -2.73 18.60
C PRO A 133 3.60 -1.67 18.84
N MET A 134 3.18 -0.45 19.12
CA MET A 134 4.04 0.69 19.42
C MET A 134 3.33 1.62 20.38
N ASP A 135 4.10 2.32 21.21
CA ASP A 135 3.54 3.40 22.02
C ASP A 135 2.92 4.51 21.15
N SER A 136 1.69 4.95 21.50
CA SER A 136 0.92 5.93 20.72
C SER A 136 1.60 7.30 20.58
N SER A 137 2.34 7.74 21.60
CA SER A 137 3.07 9.02 21.54
C SER A 137 4.22 8.94 20.54
N LEU A 138 4.90 7.79 20.50
CA LEU A 138 5.97 7.55 19.55
C LEU A 138 5.44 7.38 18.14
N ASN A 139 4.33 6.65 17.97
CA ASN A 139 3.65 6.47 16.69
C ASN A 139 3.35 7.85 16.07
N SER A 140 2.79 8.75 16.87
CA SER A 140 2.53 10.14 16.48
C SER A 140 3.81 10.91 16.13
N ALA A 141 4.88 10.75 16.91
CA ALA A 141 6.16 11.44 16.68
C ALA A 141 6.93 10.92 15.45
N LYS A 142 6.85 9.62 15.17
CA LYS A 142 7.44 9.00 13.98
C LYS A 142 6.67 9.43 12.72
N SER A 143 5.33 9.45 12.78
CA SER A 143 4.48 9.83 11.65
C SER A 143 4.87 9.03 10.39
N ASN A 144 5.04 9.71 9.25
CA ASN A 144 5.46 9.11 7.99
C ASN A 144 6.98 8.99 7.83
N LYS A 145 7.79 9.07 8.90
CA LYS A 145 9.25 8.91 8.81
C LYS A 145 9.65 7.45 8.88
N LEU A 146 10.76 7.13 8.22
CA LEU A 146 11.39 5.82 8.28
C LEU A 146 12.19 5.68 9.58
N PRO A 147 12.06 4.59 10.35
CA PRO A 147 12.99 4.32 11.44
C PRO A 147 14.40 4.06 10.88
N LYS A 148 15.48 4.35 11.62
CA LYS A 148 16.80 3.87 11.21
C LYS A 148 16.75 2.35 11.03
N TRP A 149 17.35 1.83 9.96
CA TRP A 149 17.38 0.38 9.74
C TRP A 149 18.05 -0.33 10.91
N ASP A 150 19.27 0.06 11.23
CA ASP A 150 19.96 -0.41 12.44
C ASP A 150 19.85 0.65 13.56
N PRO A 151 19.51 0.25 14.81
CA PRO A 151 19.28 -1.11 15.29
C PRO A 151 17.80 -1.56 15.23
N PHE A 152 16.88 -0.74 14.71
CA PHE A 152 15.45 -0.95 14.93
C PHE A 152 14.86 -2.11 14.12
N PHE A 153 15.42 -2.46 12.98
CA PHE A 153 14.99 -3.61 12.19
C PHE A 153 15.19 -4.92 12.97
N GLU A 154 16.31 -5.09 13.67
CA GLU A 154 16.59 -6.31 14.44
C GLU A 154 15.54 -6.51 15.55
N ARG A 155 15.21 -5.44 16.27
CA ARG A 155 14.16 -5.44 17.30
C ARG A 155 12.77 -5.69 16.71
N PHE A 156 12.49 -5.10 15.54
CA PHE A 156 11.25 -5.36 14.80
C PHE A 156 11.13 -6.83 14.40
N ALA A 157 12.20 -7.40 13.83
CA ALA A 157 12.27 -8.80 13.44
C ALA A 157 12.10 -9.75 14.63
N GLU A 158 12.60 -9.36 15.81
CA GLU A 158 12.40 -10.10 17.06
C GLU A 158 10.93 -10.19 17.46
N ASN A 159 10.22 -9.05 17.48
CA ASN A 159 8.79 -9.04 17.76
C ASN A 159 7.99 -9.86 16.73
N GLN A 160 8.34 -9.77 15.44
CA GLN A 160 7.71 -10.56 14.38
C GLN A 160 7.97 -12.07 14.54
N TYR A 161 9.19 -12.45 14.95
CA TYR A 161 9.52 -13.86 15.19
C TYR A 161 8.82 -14.41 16.44
N LEU A 162 8.67 -13.59 17.48
CA LEU A 162 7.86 -13.91 18.65
C LEU A 162 6.40 -14.20 18.25
N LEU A 163 5.79 -13.30 17.46
CA LEU A 163 4.46 -13.53 16.89
C LEU A 163 4.40 -14.85 16.11
N TYR A 164 5.36 -15.08 15.22
CA TYR A 164 5.48 -16.32 14.42
C TYR A 164 5.51 -17.59 15.28
N GLY A 165 6.28 -17.60 16.39
CA GLY A 165 6.32 -18.73 17.31
C GLY A 165 4.93 -19.03 17.89
N PHE A 166 4.24 -18.03 18.41
CA PHE A 166 2.91 -18.19 19.00
C PHE A 166 1.85 -18.62 17.98
N ILE A 167 1.93 -18.18 16.73
CA ILE A 167 1.05 -18.65 15.63
C ILE A 167 1.12 -20.17 15.46
N HIS A 168 2.29 -20.77 15.69
CA HIS A 168 2.50 -22.22 15.50
C HIS A 168 2.38 -23.03 16.78
N GLU A 169 2.51 -22.40 17.95
CA GLU A 169 2.43 -23.07 19.26
C GLU A 169 1.02 -23.02 19.89
N LYS A 170 0.26 -21.95 19.64
CA LYS A 170 -1.04 -21.72 20.30
C LYS A 170 -2.19 -21.72 19.28
N PRO A 171 -3.09 -22.72 19.33
CA PRO A 171 -4.24 -22.79 18.42
C PRO A 171 -5.13 -21.54 18.44
N GLY A 172 -5.29 -20.90 19.61
CA GLY A 172 -6.05 -19.65 19.74
C GLY A 172 -5.43 -18.49 18.94
N ILE A 173 -4.11 -18.35 18.98
CA ILE A 173 -3.38 -17.35 18.19
C ILE A 173 -3.42 -17.69 16.71
N HIS A 174 -3.29 -18.97 16.35
CA HIS A 174 -3.42 -19.41 14.97
C HIS A 174 -4.75 -18.96 14.34
N LYS A 175 -5.85 -19.13 15.07
CA LYS A 175 -7.18 -18.68 14.63
C LYS A 175 -7.28 -17.16 14.45
N LEU A 176 -6.61 -16.38 15.30
CA LEU A 176 -6.54 -14.92 15.14
C LEU A 176 -5.74 -14.55 13.89
N PHE A 177 -4.65 -15.26 13.63
CA PHE A 177 -3.81 -15.09 12.45
C PHE A 177 -4.53 -15.43 11.14
N GLU A 178 -5.36 -16.47 11.10
CA GLU A 178 -6.24 -16.77 9.95
C GLU A 178 -7.17 -15.59 9.62
N GLY A 179 -7.60 -14.83 10.63
CA GLY A 179 -8.39 -13.61 10.44
C GLY A 179 -7.66 -12.53 9.62
N CYS A 180 -6.33 -12.53 9.60
CA CYS A 180 -5.52 -11.59 8.84
C CYS A 180 -5.39 -11.97 7.34
N TYR A 181 -5.82 -13.16 6.91
CA TYR A 181 -5.55 -13.65 5.54
C TYR A 181 -6.17 -12.79 4.46
N ARG A 182 -7.40 -12.32 4.68
CA ARG A 182 -8.14 -11.56 3.68
C ARG A 182 -7.56 -10.16 3.46
N ASP A 183 -7.16 -9.50 4.55
CA ASP A 183 -6.95 -8.05 4.56
C ASP A 183 -5.50 -7.64 4.92
N ASN A 184 -4.64 -8.55 5.37
CA ASN A 184 -3.31 -8.23 5.89
C ASN A 184 -2.19 -9.20 5.45
N LEU A 185 -2.48 -10.17 4.57
CA LEU A 185 -1.48 -11.10 4.02
C LEU A 185 -1.62 -11.19 2.49
N HIS A 186 -1.33 -10.08 1.81
CA HIS A 186 -1.42 -10.02 0.35
C HIS A 186 -0.12 -10.47 -0.31
N SER A 187 1.01 -10.23 0.36
CA SER A 187 2.33 -10.65 -0.09
C SER A 187 2.46 -12.17 -0.12
N ILE A 188 2.57 -12.74 -1.32
CA ILE A 188 2.67 -14.20 -1.52
C ILE A 188 3.86 -14.80 -0.72
N TRP A 189 5.00 -14.11 -0.70
CA TRP A 189 6.18 -14.53 0.04
C TRP A 189 5.94 -14.56 1.56
N ALA A 190 5.10 -13.66 2.09
CA ALA A 190 4.82 -13.62 3.53
C ALA A 190 4.06 -14.88 3.98
N GLY A 191 3.07 -15.33 3.20
CA GLY A 191 2.34 -16.56 3.50
C GLY A 191 3.15 -17.84 3.22
N ARG A 192 3.94 -17.87 2.14
CA ARG A 192 4.64 -19.10 1.68
C ARG A 192 6.01 -19.31 2.31
N GLU A 193 6.71 -18.22 2.64
CA GLU A 193 8.08 -18.27 3.13
C GLU A 193 8.17 -17.78 4.57
N LEU A 194 7.61 -16.61 4.91
CA LEU A 194 7.81 -15.98 6.22
C LEU A 194 7.04 -16.69 7.36
N TYR A 195 5.72 -16.80 7.23
CA TYR A 195 4.84 -17.41 8.25
C TYR A 195 4.60 -18.91 8.01
N CYS A 196 5.45 -19.55 7.21
CA CYS A 196 5.43 -20.99 7.02
C CYS A 196 6.12 -21.69 8.19
N LYS A 197 5.51 -22.76 8.71
CA LYS A 197 6.05 -23.49 9.86
C LYS A 197 7.41 -24.13 9.51
N GLY A 198 8.39 -23.93 10.39
CA GLY A 198 9.69 -24.60 10.33
C GLY A 198 10.88 -23.67 10.17
N ASN A 199 10.66 -22.36 9.98
CA ASN A 199 11.74 -21.38 9.97
C ASN A 199 12.42 -21.29 11.34
N SER A 200 13.76 -21.36 11.33
CA SER A 200 14.57 -20.90 12.46
C SER A 200 14.54 -19.37 12.58
N ARG A 201 14.99 -18.84 13.72
CA ARG A 201 15.13 -17.38 13.90
C ARG A 201 15.95 -16.73 12.79
N GLU A 202 17.10 -17.30 12.47
CA GLU A 202 17.99 -16.79 11.42
C GLU A 202 17.30 -16.79 10.04
N GLN A 203 16.63 -17.90 9.69
CA GLN A 203 15.89 -17.99 8.43
C GLN A 203 14.77 -16.97 8.35
N PHE A 204 13.98 -16.84 9.42
CA PHE A 204 12.89 -15.86 9.49
C PHE A 204 13.40 -14.43 9.30
N TYR A 205 14.47 -14.05 10.01
CA TYR A 205 15.08 -12.73 9.92
C TYR A 205 15.59 -12.46 8.50
N ASN A 206 16.27 -13.44 7.89
CA ASN A 206 16.78 -13.32 6.53
C ASN A 206 15.66 -13.16 5.50
N ILE A 207 14.57 -13.92 5.61
CA ILE A 207 13.40 -13.79 4.73
C ILE A 207 12.77 -12.40 4.90
N LEU A 208 12.56 -11.96 6.14
CA LEU A 208 11.97 -10.67 6.44
C LEU A 208 12.84 -9.52 5.89
N GLN A 209 14.15 -9.54 6.15
CA GLN A 209 15.11 -8.54 5.68
C GLN A 209 15.16 -8.48 4.15
N LYS A 210 15.33 -9.64 3.51
CA LYS A 210 15.45 -9.75 2.04
C LYS A 210 14.25 -9.11 1.32
N ASN A 211 13.06 -9.17 1.92
CA ASN A 211 11.84 -8.63 1.34
C ASN A 211 11.53 -7.20 1.80
N MET A 212 11.82 -6.83 3.05
CA MET A 212 11.53 -5.50 3.58
C MET A 212 12.56 -4.44 3.17
N GLN A 213 13.85 -4.79 3.13
CA GLN A 213 14.92 -3.82 2.90
C GLN A 213 14.81 -3.11 1.54
N PRO A 214 14.50 -3.79 0.42
CA PRO A 214 14.28 -3.12 -0.85
C PRO A 214 13.12 -2.12 -0.83
N VAL A 215 12.03 -2.44 -0.11
CA VAL A 215 10.86 -1.56 0.04
C VAL A 215 11.23 -0.32 0.86
N TYR A 216 11.98 -0.51 1.95
CA TYR A 216 12.50 0.57 2.78
C TYR A 216 13.43 1.50 1.99
N ASP A 217 14.38 0.94 1.23
CA ASP A 217 15.33 1.71 0.43
C ASP A 217 14.63 2.45 -0.73
N SER A 218 13.56 1.88 -1.29
CA SER A 218 12.70 2.57 -2.26
C SER A 218 11.98 3.77 -1.64
N ALA A 219 11.44 3.63 -0.43
CA ALA A 219 10.82 4.73 0.31
C ALA A 219 11.83 5.86 0.56
N ARG A 220 13.04 5.51 1.01
CA ARG A 220 14.11 6.47 1.26
C ARG A 220 14.52 7.22 -0.01
N ARG A 221 14.66 6.52 -1.14
CA ARG A 221 14.96 7.12 -2.46
C ARG A 221 13.88 8.09 -2.94
N GLN A 222 12.63 7.90 -2.48
CA GLN A 222 11.50 8.79 -2.78
C GLN A 222 11.35 9.95 -1.80
N GLY A 223 12.33 10.19 -0.94
CA GLY A 223 12.38 11.36 -0.07
C GLY A 223 11.71 11.19 1.29
N TYR A 224 11.35 9.98 1.68
CA TYR A 224 10.93 9.71 3.05
C TYR A 224 12.11 9.93 4.01
N GLU A 225 11.94 10.87 4.94
CA GLU A 225 12.97 11.21 5.93
C GLU A 225 13.17 10.06 6.93
N VAL A 226 14.40 9.91 7.40
CA VAL A 226 14.72 9.02 8.52
C VAL A 226 14.44 9.73 9.84
N TRP A 227 13.72 9.06 10.72
CA TRP A 227 13.41 9.54 12.06
C TRP A 227 14.66 9.53 12.93
N ASN A 228 15.20 10.72 13.19
CA ASN A 228 16.35 10.92 14.06
C ASN A 228 15.91 10.91 15.53
N ARG A 229 15.55 9.74 16.06
CA ARG A 229 15.58 9.52 17.50
C ARG A 229 17.02 9.21 17.90
N GLY A 230 17.58 10.04 18.79
CA GLY A 230 18.88 9.77 19.40
C GLY A 230 18.90 8.37 19.99
N THR A 231 20.00 7.65 19.78
CA THR A 231 20.30 6.38 20.43
C THR A 231 20.20 6.50 21.94
#